data_AF-A0AAQ4FF84-F1
#
_entry.id   AF-A0AAQ4FF84-F1
#
_cell.length_a   1.000
_cell.length_b   1.000
_cell.length_c   1.000
_cell.angle_alpha   90.00
_cell.angle_beta   90.00
_cell.angle_gamma   90.00
#
_symmetry.space_group_name_H-M   'P 1'
#
loop_
_entity.id
_entity.type
_entity.pdbx_description
1 polymer ?
#
loop_
_entity_poly.entity_id
_entity_poly.type
_entity_poly.pdbx_seq_one_letter_code
_entity_poly.pdbx_strand_id
1 'polypeptide(L)'
;MAPVAYMGRMRTPLLALLPYTQLIGNALRLTGSGGIMVSTALTKLGAAYICGSDVGVDVCVAALAVFNGVNWKEVNVSRLSVYFSHDPSGTSIRNVYHLTQSPL
;
A
#
# COMPACT_ATOMS: atom_id res chain seq x y z
N MET A 1 -14.25 -7.61 -0.10
CA MET A 1 -14.10 -6.16 0.16
C MET A 1 -15.00 -5.81 1.33
N ALA A 2 -14.47 -5.11 2.34
CA ALA A 2 -15.28 -4.58 3.45
C ALA A 2 -15.65 -3.11 3.16
N PRO A 3 -16.85 -2.65 3.56
CA PRO A 3 -17.26 -1.27 3.32
C PRO A 3 -16.46 -0.29 4.17
N VAL A 4 -16.03 0.82 3.58
CA VAL A 4 -15.34 1.92 4.28
C VAL A 4 -16.08 3.22 4.00
N ALA A 5 -16.81 3.70 4.99
CA ALA A 5 -17.51 5.00 4.94
C ALA A 5 -16.85 6.04 5.87
N TYR A 6 -16.22 5.59 6.96
CA TYR A 6 -15.58 6.43 7.97
C TYR A 6 -14.24 5.82 8.38
N MET A 7 -13.21 6.65 8.48
CA MET A 7 -11.82 6.21 8.71
C MET A 7 -11.27 6.58 10.09
N GLY A 8 -12.04 7.24 10.92
CA GLY A 8 -11.51 7.85 12.12
C GLY A 8 -11.20 6.96 13.31
N ARG A 9 -11.63 5.70 13.26
CA ARG A 9 -11.20 4.68 14.22
C ARG A 9 -10.22 3.66 13.65
N MET A 10 -9.59 3.96 12.52
CA MET A 10 -8.51 3.11 12.01
C MET A 10 -7.35 3.07 13.02
N ARG A 11 -6.64 1.94 13.06
CA ARG A 11 -5.48 1.74 13.95
C ARG A 11 -4.24 1.30 13.19
N THR A 12 -4.19 1.60 11.89
CA THR A 12 -3.07 1.19 11.04
C THR A 12 -1.84 2.05 11.37
N PRO A 13 -0.62 1.47 11.30
CA PRO A 13 0.62 2.23 11.46
C PRO A 13 0.74 3.40 10.46
N LEU A 14 0.06 3.28 9.31
CA LEU A 14 0.00 4.30 8.27
C LEU A 14 -0.50 5.67 8.78
N LEU A 15 -1.29 5.70 9.86
CA LEU A 15 -1.77 6.94 10.47
C LEU A 15 -0.63 7.83 10.98
N ALA A 16 0.54 7.27 11.28
CA ALA A 16 1.72 8.05 11.65
C ALA A 16 2.20 9.00 10.53
N LEU A 17 1.79 8.76 9.27
CA LEU A 17 2.12 9.62 8.13
C LEU A 17 1.15 10.79 7.94
N LEU A 18 0.02 10.83 8.65
CA LEU A 18 -0.98 11.91 8.56
C LEU A 18 -0.41 13.34 8.69
N PRO A 19 0.45 13.66 9.67
CA PRO A 19 1.01 15.02 9.78
C PRO A 19 1.93 15.40 8.60
N TYR A 20 2.43 14.42 7.85
CA TYR A 20 3.36 14.63 6.72
C TYR A 20 2.67 14.60 5.35
N THR A 21 1.34 14.49 5.31
CA THR A 21 0.56 14.30 4.08
C THR A 21 0.77 15.38 3.03
N GLN A 22 0.86 16.64 3.44
CA GLN A 22 1.15 17.76 2.52
C GLN A 22 2.55 17.65 1.90
N LEU A 23 3.56 17.31 2.70
CA LEU A 23 4.94 17.16 2.21
C LEU A 23 5.03 15.97 1.25
N ILE A 24 4.49 14.82 1.65
CA ILE A 24 4.49 13.59 0.85
C ILE A 24 3.75 13.83 -0.46
N GLY A 25 2.57 14.41 -0.42
CA GLY A 25 1.79 14.60 -1.64
C GLY A 25 2.33 15.71 -2.54
N ASN A 26 3.06 16.70 -2.02
CA ASN A 26 3.82 17.65 -2.85
C ASN A 26 5.00 16.95 -3.53
N ALA A 27 5.75 16.12 -2.82
CA ALA A 27 6.83 15.31 -3.40
C ALA A 27 6.29 14.36 -4.49
N LEU A 28 5.15 13.71 -4.24
CA LEU A 28 4.50 12.83 -5.22
C LEU A 28 4.00 13.60 -6.45
N ARG A 29 3.64 14.88 -6.35
CA ARG A 29 3.27 15.69 -7.53
C ARG A 29 4.46 15.92 -8.47
N LEU A 30 5.69 15.89 -7.95
CA LEU A 30 6.91 16.03 -8.78
C LEU A 30 7.16 14.83 -9.67
N THR A 31 6.56 13.66 -9.41
CA THR A 31 6.72 12.48 -10.28
C THR A 31 6.00 12.62 -11.62
N GLY A 32 5.19 13.67 -11.82
CA GLY A 32 4.57 14.03 -13.10
C GLY A 32 3.45 13.09 -13.58
N SER A 33 3.29 11.92 -12.97
CA SER A 33 2.40 10.83 -13.41
C SER A 33 0.94 10.94 -12.95
N GLY A 34 0.60 11.89 -12.05
CA GLY A 34 -0.76 12.05 -11.49
C GLY A 34 -1.24 10.90 -10.58
N GLY A 35 -0.58 9.73 -10.65
CA GLY A 35 -0.84 8.54 -9.85
C GLY A 35 0.45 7.83 -9.42
N ILE A 36 0.29 6.95 -8.43
CA ILE A 36 1.36 6.23 -7.76
C ILE A 36 1.10 4.73 -7.78
N MET A 37 2.16 3.95 -7.57
CA MET A 37 2.10 2.49 -7.46
C MET A 37 1.44 1.82 -8.68
N VAL A 38 1.70 2.36 -9.87
CA VAL A 38 1.12 1.89 -11.13
C VAL A 38 1.65 0.50 -11.47
N SER A 39 0.75 -0.41 -11.84
CA SER A 39 1.12 -1.76 -12.23
C SER A 39 1.70 -1.80 -13.64
N THR A 40 3.02 -1.85 -13.72
CA THR A 40 3.82 -2.06 -14.94
C THR A 40 4.51 -3.41 -14.90
N ALA A 41 4.92 -3.95 -16.05
CA ALA A 41 5.65 -5.22 -16.11
C ALA A 41 6.88 -5.24 -15.18
N LEU A 42 7.60 -4.11 -15.08
CA LEU A 42 8.75 -3.97 -14.20
C LEU A 42 8.36 -4.06 -12.71
N THR A 43 7.31 -3.36 -12.29
CA THR A 43 6.84 -3.43 -10.90
C THR A 43 6.32 -4.81 -10.53
N LYS A 44 5.65 -5.51 -11.47
CA LYS A 44 5.16 -6.89 -11.24
C LYS A 44 6.31 -7.87 -11.06
N LEU A 45 7.35 -7.75 -11.89
CA LEU A 45 8.54 -8.60 -11.85
C LEU A 45 9.36 -8.34 -10.59
N GLY A 46 9.56 -7.06 -10.24
CA GLY A 46 10.22 -6.68 -8.98
C GLY A 46 9.47 -7.20 -7.76
N ALA A 47 8.14 -7.08 -7.74
CA ALA A 47 7.31 -7.62 -6.67
C ALA A 47 7.39 -9.15 -6.57
N ALA A 48 7.34 -9.86 -7.70
CA ALA A 48 7.47 -11.32 -7.74
C ALA A 48 8.84 -11.76 -7.19
N TYR A 49 9.90 -11.04 -7.54
CA TYR A 49 11.26 -11.35 -7.11
C TYR A 49 11.48 -11.07 -5.62
N ILE A 50 11.08 -9.89 -5.14
CA ILE A 50 11.24 -9.50 -3.73
C ILE A 50 10.39 -10.42 -2.86
N CYS A 51 9.08 -10.49 -3.10
CA CYS A 51 8.16 -11.26 -2.27
C CYS A 51 8.21 -12.79 -2.51
N GLY A 52 8.97 -13.23 -3.51
CA GLY A 52 9.26 -14.66 -3.76
C GLY A 52 10.56 -15.14 -3.13
N SER A 53 11.36 -14.24 -2.57
CA SER A 53 12.61 -14.57 -1.86
C SER A 53 12.36 -14.75 -0.36
N ASP A 54 13.07 -15.67 0.29
CA ASP A 54 12.93 -15.92 1.73
C ASP A 54 13.16 -14.66 2.58
N VAL A 55 14.10 -13.81 2.16
CA VAL A 55 14.41 -12.54 2.85
C VAL A 55 13.32 -11.47 2.64
N GLY A 56 12.67 -11.47 1.48
CA GLY A 56 11.65 -10.47 1.14
C GLY A 56 10.25 -10.81 1.66
N VAL A 57 10.00 -12.05 2.08
CA VAL A 57 8.71 -12.46 2.69
C VAL A 57 8.35 -11.55 3.86
N ASP A 58 9.27 -11.33 4.80
CA ASP A 58 9.00 -10.49 5.98
C ASP A 58 8.66 -9.05 5.61
N VAL A 59 9.35 -8.50 4.62
CA VAL A 59 9.09 -7.15 4.09
C VAL A 59 7.70 -7.07 3.48
N CYS A 60 7.32 -8.07 2.70
CA CYS A 60 6.02 -8.10 2.03
C CYS A 60 4.88 -8.32 3.02
N VAL A 61 5.05 -9.14 4.06
CA VAL A 61 4.02 -9.26 5.10
C VAL A 61 3.94 -8.00 5.96
N ALA A 62 5.07 -7.36 6.30
CA ALA A 62 5.06 -6.08 6.99
C ALA A 62 4.34 -5.00 6.16
N ALA A 63 4.54 -4.97 4.85
CA ALA A 63 3.81 -4.07 3.96
C ALA A 63 2.29 -4.35 3.99
N LEU A 64 1.86 -5.61 3.94
CA LEU A 64 0.44 -5.97 4.13
C LEU A 64 -0.08 -5.46 5.48
N ALA A 65 0.68 -5.67 6.56
CA ALA A 65 0.30 -5.24 7.90
C ALA A 65 0.11 -3.72 8.01
N VAL A 66 0.98 -2.93 7.36
CA VAL A 66 0.93 -1.47 7.39
C VAL A 66 -0.24 -0.92 6.58
N PHE A 67 -0.45 -1.41 5.36
CA PHE A 67 -1.44 -0.84 4.43
C PHE A 67 -2.85 -1.41 4.62
N ASN A 68 -2.96 -2.72 4.81
CA ASN A 68 -4.25 -3.44 4.84
C ASN A 68 -4.57 -4.05 6.20
N GLY A 69 -3.55 -4.22 7.06
CA GLY A 69 -3.61 -5.17 8.16
C GLY A 69 -3.36 -6.60 7.68
N VAL A 70 -2.90 -7.47 8.58
CA VAL A 70 -2.67 -8.88 8.27
C VAL A 70 -3.13 -9.77 9.42
N ASN A 71 -3.72 -10.91 9.07
CA ASN A 71 -3.95 -12.01 10.00
C ASN A 71 -2.97 -13.14 9.66
N TRP A 72 -1.96 -13.33 10.51
CA TRP A 72 -0.90 -14.32 10.32
C TRP A 72 -1.39 -15.76 10.22
N LYS A 73 -2.59 -16.07 10.75
CA LYS A 73 -3.18 -17.41 10.66
C LYS A 73 -3.84 -17.69 9.30
N GLU A 74 -4.24 -16.64 8.59
CA GLU A 74 -5.03 -16.73 7.35
C GLU A 74 -4.23 -16.34 6.10
N VAL A 75 -3.07 -15.69 6.28
CA VAL A 75 -2.22 -15.29 5.15
C VAL A 75 -1.41 -16.47 4.61
N ASN A 76 -1.53 -16.73 3.32
CA ASN A 76 -0.69 -17.73 2.65
C ASN A 76 0.63 -17.08 2.20
N VAL A 77 1.68 -17.25 3.00
CA VAL A 77 3.00 -16.64 2.77
C VAL A 77 3.65 -17.09 1.46
N SER A 78 3.43 -18.34 1.03
CA SER A 78 3.97 -18.86 -0.24
C SER A 78 3.35 -18.21 -1.48
N ARG A 79 2.27 -17.44 -1.31
CA ARG A 79 1.56 -16.73 -2.39
C ARG A 79 1.79 -15.22 -2.39
N LEU A 80 2.66 -14.70 -1.53
CA LEU A 80 2.93 -13.25 -1.46
C LEU A 80 3.44 -12.67 -2.78
N SER A 81 4.30 -13.40 -3.50
CA SER A 81 4.76 -13.00 -4.84
C SER A 81 3.60 -12.77 -5.80
N VAL A 82 2.57 -13.62 -5.78
CA VAL A 82 1.37 -13.47 -6.61
C VAL A 82 0.56 -12.26 -6.15
N TYR A 83 0.34 -12.08 -4.85
CA TYR A 83 -0.43 -10.95 -4.33
C TYR A 83 0.22 -9.62 -4.71
N PHE A 84 1.52 -9.46 -4.49
CA PHE A 84 2.22 -8.20 -4.76
C PHE A 84 2.48 -7.93 -6.25
N SER A 85 2.46 -8.97 -7.10
CA SER A 85 2.50 -8.77 -8.56
C SER A 85 1.19 -8.23 -9.14
N HIS A 86 0.09 -8.28 -8.39
CA HIS A 86 -1.21 -7.75 -8.83
C HIS A 86 -1.65 -6.54 -8.00
N ASP A 87 -1.25 -6.48 -6.73
CA ASP A 87 -1.61 -5.44 -5.81
C ASP A 87 -0.37 -4.72 -5.26
N PRO A 88 -0.37 -3.38 -5.23
CA PRO A 88 -1.43 -2.49 -5.71
C PRO A 88 -1.44 -2.32 -7.23
N SER A 89 -2.63 -2.10 -7.79
CA SER A 89 -2.83 -1.78 -9.22
C SER A 89 -2.71 -0.29 -9.57
N GLY A 90 -2.38 0.54 -8.57
CA GLY A 90 -2.19 1.98 -8.70
C GLY A 90 -3.38 2.81 -8.22
N THR A 91 -3.10 4.05 -7.84
CA THR A 91 -4.11 5.02 -7.41
C THR A 91 -3.68 6.44 -7.72
N SER A 92 -4.62 7.40 -7.77
CA SER A 92 -4.29 8.80 -7.98
C SER A 92 -3.80 9.46 -6.69
N ILE A 93 -2.90 10.44 -6.80
CA ILE A 93 -2.43 11.22 -5.64
C ILE A 93 -3.61 11.93 -4.96
N ARG A 94 -4.60 12.36 -5.75
CA ARG A 94 -5.84 12.98 -5.26
C ARG A 94 -6.65 12.02 -4.37
N ASN A 95 -6.72 10.74 -4.73
CA ASN A 95 -7.39 9.73 -3.93
C ASN A 95 -6.69 9.54 -2.57
N VAL A 96 -5.35 9.50 -2.56
CA VAL A 96 -4.59 9.42 -1.31
C VAL A 96 -4.87 10.62 -0.40
N TYR A 97 -4.86 11.84 -0.95
CA TYR A 97 -5.24 13.04 -0.19
C TYR A 97 -6.67 12.98 0.34
N HIS A 98 -7.61 12.46 -0.45
CA HIS A 98 -9.00 12.34 -0.03
C HIS A 98 -9.16 11.38 1.17
N LEU A 99 -8.40 10.28 1.21
CA LEU A 99 -8.40 9.37 2.37
C LEU A 99 -7.90 10.07 3.64
N THR A 100 -6.92 10.97 3.52
CA THR A 100 -6.39 11.72 4.68
C THR A 100 -7.33 12.80 5.21
N GLN A 101 -8.27 13.26 4.39
CA GLN A 101 -9.30 14.23 4.76
C GLN A 101 -10.55 13.57 5.36
N SER A 102 -10.64 12.23 5.28
CA SER A 102 -11.79 11.52 5.83
C SER A 102 -11.82 11.75 7.35
N PRO A 103 -13.00 12.07 7.92
CA PRO A 103 -13.08 12.49 9.31
C PRO A 103 -12.48 11.43 10.25
N LEU A 104 -11.59 11.92 11.13
CA LEU A 104 -10.97 11.18 12.22
C LEU A 104 -11.88 11.21 13.45
#